data_AF-A0A537PZX7-F1
#
_entry.id   AF-A0A537PZX7-F1
#
_cell.length_a   1.000
_cell.length_b   1.000
_cell.length_c   1.000
_cell.angle_alpha   90.00
_cell.angle_beta   90.00
_cell.angle_gamma   90.00
#
_symmetry.space_group_name_H-M   'P 1'
#
loop_
_entity.id
_entity.type
_entity.pdbx_description
1 polymer ?
#
loop_
_entity_poly.entity_id
_entity_poly.type
_entity_poly.pdbx_seq_one_letter_code
_entity_poly.pdbx_strand_id
1 'polypeptide(L)'
;NKDFHAAMQKIEGLLREQGAASEADRRAHFVCALCLVWPDGHAEEFEARVDGTLVWPPRGQRGFGYDPMFRPDGFALTFGEMTSEDKHGLPPKGRALSHRARAFLKLAEACLDRR
;
A
#
# COMPACT_ATOMS: atom_id res chain seq x y z
N ASN A 1 -11.43 18.24 4.44
CA ASN A 1 -10.96 16.90 4.84
C ASN A 1 -11.39 15.90 3.76
N LYS A 2 -10.55 14.94 3.34
CA LYS A 2 -10.96 13.96 2.32
C LYS A 2 -11.85 12.88 2.97
N ASP A 3 -13.04 12.65 2.44
CA ASP A 3 -13.93 11.58 2.90
C ASP A 3 -13.60 10.27 2.18
N PHE A 4 -12.75 9.46 2.80
CA PHE A 4 -12.39 8.16 2.26
C PHE A 4 -13.49 7.13 2.42
N HIS A 5 -14.44 7.30 3.36
CA HIS A 5 -15.55 6.38 3.48
C HIS A 5 -16.45 6.46 2.24
N ALA A 6 -16.83 7.68 1.84
CA ALA A 6 -17.58 7.91 0.61
C ALA A 6 -16.82 7.41 -0.64
N ALA A 7 -15.50 7.58 -0.68
CA ALA A 7 -14.67 7.07 -1.78
C ALA A 7 -14.66 5.52 -1.85
N MET A 8 -14.54 4.83 -0.70
CA MET A 8 -14.59 3.36 -0.64
C MET A 8 -15.98 2.83 -1.01
N GLN A 9 -17.06 3.50 -0.57
CA GLN A 9 -18.43 3.18 -0.97
C GLN A 9 -18.62 3.29 -2.48
N LYS A 10 -18.08 4.35 -3.10
CA LYS A 10 -18.12 4.52 -4.56
C LYS A 10 -17.38 3.39 -5.28
N ILE A 11 -16.21 2.99 -4.81
CA ILE A 11 -15.45 1.86 -5.38
C ILE A 11 -16.27 0.57 -5.28
N GLU A 12 -16.87 0.27 -4.12
CA GLU A 12 -17.71 -0.91 -3.94
C GLU A 12 -18.93 -0.89 -4.87
N GLY A 13 -19.59 0.25 -5.04
CA GLY A 13 -20.69 0.41 -5.98
C GLY A 13 -20.29 0.06 -7.41
N LEU A 14 -19.18 0.64 -7.89
CA LEU A 14 -18.66 0.39 -9.24
C LEU A 14 -18.25 -1.08 -9.44
N LEU A 15 -17.62 -1.71 -8.43
CA LEU A 15 -17.28 -3.13 -8.48
C LEU A 15 -18.53 -4.00 -8.62
N ARG A 16 -19.61 -3.68 -7.89
CA ARG A 16 -20.89 -4.39 -8.01
C ARG A 16 -21.55 -4.19 -9.36
N GLU A 17 -21.54 -2.96 -9.88
CA GLU A 17 -22.06 -2.65 -11.22
C GLU A 17 -21.33 -3.44 -12.32
N GLN A 18 -20.02 -3.68 -12.14
CA GLN A 18 -19.22 -4.51 -13.03
C GLN A 18 -19.35 -6.02 -12.77
N GLY A 19 -20.18 -6.45 -11.81
CA GLY A 19 -20.41 -7.85 -11.51
C GLY A 19 -19.28 -8.53 -10.74
N ALA A 20 -18.44 -7.78 -10.01
CA ALA A 20 -17.32 -8.34 -9.24
C ALA A 20 -17.83 -9.23 -8.08
N ALA A 21 -17.86 -10.54 -8.33
CA ALA A 21 -18.47 -11.54 -7.47
C ALA A 21 -17.44 -12.36 -6.67
N SER A 22 -16.20 -12.41 -7.15
CA SER A 22 -15.11 -13.19 -6.54
C SER A 22 -13.96 -12.30 -6.05
N GLU A 23 -13.04 -12.89 -5.27
CA GLU A 23 -11.80 -12.20 -4.89
C GLU A 23 -10.91 -11.88 -6.11
N ALA A 24 -10.99 -12.69 -7.17
CA ALA A 24 -10.24 -12.47 -8.40
C ALA A 24 -10.71 -11.22 -9.17
N ASP A 25 -11.99 -10.85 -9.03
CA ASP A 25 -12.56 -9.65 -9.64
C ASP A 25 -12.22 -8.37 -8.86
N ARG A 26 -11.64 -8.53 -7.66
CA ARG A 26 -11.41 -7.45 -6.68
C ARG A 26 -9.93 -7.20 -6.43
N ARG A 27 -9.08 -7.66 -7.34
CA ARG A 27 -7.63 -7.48 -7.25
C ARG A 27 -7.26 -6.01 -7.38
N ALA A 28 -6.40 -5.56 -6.48
CA ALA A 28 -5.89 -4.20 -6.47
C ALA A 28 -4.46 -4.20 -5.93
N HIS A 29 -3.78 -3.07 -6.11
CA HIS A 29 -2.46 -2.88 -5.53
C HIS A 29 -2.26 -1.42 -5.14
N PHE A 30 -1.45 -1.19 -4.11
CA PHE A 30 -0.89 0.13 -3.87
C PHE A 30 0.47 0.24 -4.55
N VAL A 31 0.79 1.41 -5.12
CA VAL A 31 2.10 1.76 -5.70
C VAL A 31 2.71 2.93 -4.93
N CYS A 32 4.01 2.89 -4.71
CA CYS A 32 4.83 4.05 -4.33
C CYS A 32 5.87 4.26 -5.41
N ALA A 33 5.95 5.46 -5.97
CA ALA A 33 7.08 5.91 -6.76
C ALA A 33 7.82 7.01 -5.98
N LEU A 34 9.15 6.92 -5.93
CA LEU A 34 10.06 7.89 -5.31
C LEU A 34 11.05 8.33 -6.38
N CYS A 35 11.43 9.60 -6.38
CA CYS A 35 12.49 10.15 -7.22
C CYS A 35 13.44 10.95 -6.33
N LEU A 36 14.73 10.64 -6.38
CA LEU A 36 15.80 11.38 -5.71
C LEU A 36 16.62 12.10 -6.77
N VAL A 37 16.64 13.43 -6.72
CA VAL A 37 17.41 14.27 -7.64
C VAL A 37 18.60 14.87 -6.90
N TRP A 38 19.79 14.65 -7.42
CA TRP A 38 21.05 15.10 -6.84
C TRP A 38 21.46 16.49 -7.34
N PRO A 39 22.38 17.18 -6.65
CA PRO A 39 22.77 18.55 -7.02
C PRO A 39 23.39 18.70 -8.41
N ASP A 40 23.98 17.65 -8.97
CA ASP A 40 24.53 17.61 -10.34
C ASP A 40 23.45 17.32 -11.41
N GLY A 41 22.20 17.14 -11.00
CA GLY A 41 21.06 16.87 -11.86
C GLY A 41 20.78 15.40 -12.16
N HIS A 42 21.59 14.44 -11.65
CA HIS A 42 21.24 13.03 -11.81
C HIS A 42 20.02 12.67 -10.96
N ALA A 43 19.22 11.72 -11.45
CA ALA A 43 18.00 11.27 -10.79
C ALA A 43 18.02 9.75 -10.61
N GLU A 44 17.59 9.30 -9.44
CA GLU A 44 17.36 7.90 -9.10
C GLU A 44 15.87 7.70 -8.84
N GLU A 45 15.27 6.71 -9.50
CA GLU A 45 13.84 6.44 -9.43
C GLU A 45 13.56 5.06 -8.82
N PHE A 46 12.63 5.02 -7.87
CA PHE A 46 12.28 3.80 -7.15
C PHE A 46 10.77 3.60 -7.14
N GLU A 47 10.31 2.50 -7.73
CA GLU A 47 8.93 2.06 -7.62
C GLU A 47 8.84 0.80 -6.75
N ALA A 48 7.82 0.74 -5.90
CA ALA A 48 7.41 -0.51 -5.30
C ALA A 48 5.88 -0.61 -5.22
N ARG A 49 5.39 -1.85 -5.30
CA ARG A 49 3.98 -2.16 -5.15
C ARG A 49 3.72 -3.19 -4.07
N VAL A 50 2.49 -3.22 -3.60
CA VAL A 50 1.94 -4.31 -2.78
C VAL A 50 0.60 -4.74 -3.37
N ASP A 51 0.54 -5.99 -3.80
CA ASP A 51 -0.65 -6.62 -4.35
C ASP A 51 -1.58 -7.10 -3.23
N GLY A 52 -2.88 -7.10 -3.51
CA GLY A 52 -3.91 -7.49 -2.55
C GLY A 52 -5.30 -7.56 -3.16
N THR A 53 -6.28 -7.69 -2.28
CA THR A 53 -7.70 -7.77 -2.64
C THR A 53 -8.48 -6.69 -1.89
N LEU A 54 -9.41 -6.04 -2.59
CA LEU A 54 -10.37 -5.14 -1.97
C LEU A 54 -11.46 -5.94 -1.25
N VAL A 55 -11.64 -5.66 0.04
CA VAL A 55 -12.63 -6.32 0.90
C VAL A 55 -13.75 -5.37 1.29
N TRP A 56 -14.95 -5.92 1.46
CA TRP A 56 -16.13 -5.20 1.91
C TRP A 56 -16.90 -6.02 2.96
N PRO A 57 -17.38 -5.42 4.07
CA PRO A 57 -17.18 -4.02 4.48
C PRO A 57 -15.72 -3.71 4.86
N PRO A 58 -15.29 -2.44 4.81
CA PRO A 58 -13.95 -2.05 5.25
C PRO A 58 -13.75 -2.35 6.76
N ARG A 59 -12.56 -2.77 7.15
CA ARG A 59 -12.22 -3.19 8.52
C ARG A 59 -11.05 -2.39 9.11
N GLY A 60 -11.10 -2.16 10.42
CA GLY A 60 -10.04 -1.49 11.16
C GLY A 60 -10.09 0.05 11.12
N GLN A 61 -9.38 0.65 12.08
CA GLN A 61 -9.39 2.10 12.34
C GLN A 61 -7.98 2.72 12.28
N ARG A 62 -6.96 1.92 11.96
CA ARG A 62 -5.57 2.36 11.85
C ARG A 62 -5.28 2.79 10.42
N GLY A 63 -4.16 3.50 10.25
CA GLY A 63 -3.74 3.96 8.94
C GLY A 63 -4.62 5.07 8.38
N PHE A 64 -4.76 5.13 7.06
CA PHE A 64 -5.55 6.16 6.37
C PHE A 64 -5.97 5.70 4.97
N GLY A 65 -6.80 6.50 4.32
CA GLY A 65 -7.15 6.28 2.92
C GLY A 65 -7.96 5.00 2.73
N TYR A 66 -7.51 4.17 1.78
CA TYR A 66 -8.14 2.90 1.43
C TYR A 66 -7.65 1.72 2.29
N ASP A 67 -6.82 1.98 3.31
CA ASP A 67 -6.27 0.94 4.18
C ASP A 67 -7.35 -0.01 4.74
N PRO A 68 -8.53 0.46 5.19
CA PRO A 68 -9.55 -0.43 5.75
C PRO A 68 -10.17 -1.39 4.74
N MET A 69 -10.15 -1.07 3.44
CA MET A 69 -10.71 -1.95 2.41
C MET A 69 -9.63 -2.78 1.70
N PHE A 70 -8.35 -2.63 2.03
CA PHE A 70 -7.26 -3.31 1.33
C PHE A 70 -6.67 -4.44 2.20
N ARG A 71 -6.80 -5.69 1.74
CA ARG A 71 -6.18 -6.87 2.35
C ARG A 71 -4.96 -7.29 1.49
N PRO A 72 -3.71 -7.10 1.96
CA PRO A 72 -2.53 -7.52 1.21
C PRO A 72 -2.46 -9.04 1.09
N ASP A 73 -1.83 -9.53 0.02
CA ASP A 73 -1.65 -10.96 -0.21
C ASP A 73 -0.87 -11.64 0.91
N GLY A 74 -1.32 -12.84 1.30
CA GLY A 74 -0.72 -13.60 2.40
C GLY A 74 -1.14 -13.16 3.81
N PHE A 75 -2.09 -12.22 3.94
CA PHE A 75 -2.58 -11.73 5.23
C PHE A 75 -4.10 -11.83 5.36
N ALA A 76 -4.56 -12.13 6.57
CA ALA A 76 -5.98 -12.08 6.93
C ALA A 76 -6.46 -10.66 7.30
N LEU A 77 -5.53 -9.83 7.80
CA LEU A 77 -5.80 -8.46 8.23
C LEU A 77 -5.75 -7.50 7.03
N THR A 78 -6.64 -6.51 7.04
CA THR A 78 -6.52 -5.32 6.20
C THR A 78 -5.41 -4.41 6.70
N PHE A 79 -4.93 -3.50 5.84
CA PHE A 79 -4.02 -2.45 6.30
C PHE A 79 -4.63 -1.56 7.39
N GLY A 80 -5.96 -1.42 7.43
CA GLY A 80 -6.67 -0.69 8.48
C GLY A 80 -6.65 -1.38 9.85
N GLU A 81 -6.37 -2.68 9.89
CA GLU A 81 -6.26 -3.47 11.12
C GLU A 81 -4.81 -3.62 11.61
N MET A 82 -3.82 -3.50 10.73
CA MET A 82 -2.40 -3.67 11.06
C MET A 82 -1.83 -2.52 11.89
N THR A 83 -0.86 -2.83 12.74
CA THR A 83 -0.06 -1.78 13.41
C THR A 83 0.85 -1.08 12.41
N SER A 84 1.36 0.10 12.78
CA SER A 84 2.33 0.81 11.94
C SER A 84 3.60 -0.03 11.73
N GLU A 85 4.06 -0.75 12.76
CA GLU A 85 5.24 -1.62 12.69
C GLU A 85 5.00 -2.82 11.76
N ASP A 86 3.85 -3.51 11.86
CA ASP A 86 3.52 -4.63 10.96
C ASP A 86 3.46 -4.20 9.48
N LYS A 87 2.93 -3.00 9.24
CA LYS A 87 2.69 -2.47 7.90
C LYS A 87 3.93 -1.82 7.28
N HIS A 88 4.64 -1.00 8.05
CA HIS A 88 5.71 -0.12 7.58
C HIS A 88 7.08 -0.48 8.12
N GLY A 89 7.18 -1.29 9.17
CA GLY A 89 8.44 -1.65 9.81
C GLY A 89 9.42 -2.25 8.82
N LEU A 90 10.65 -1.74 8.85
CA LEU A 90 11.78 -2.24 8.08
C LEU A 90 12.54 -3.30 8.91
N PRO A 91 13.28 -4.22 8.26
CA PRO A 91 14.14 -5.15 8.98
C PRO A 91 15.11 -4.43 9.95
N PRO A 92 15.37 -4.98 11.15
CA PRO A 92 14.83 -6.24 11.70
C PRO A 92 13.47 -6.10 12.40
N LYS A 93 12.93 -4.89 12.54
CA LYS A 93 11.70 -4.60 13.30
C LYS A 93 10.41 -4.97 12.56
N GLY A 94 10.48 -5.09 11.24
CA GLY A 94 9.39 -5.53 10.39
C GLY A 94 9.90 -6.11 9.08
N ARG A 95 9.00 -6.26 8.11
CA ARG A 95 9.25 -6.94 6.83
C ARG A 95 9.00 -6.10 5.59
N ALA A 96 8.98 -4.77 5.77
CA ALA A 96 8.71 -3.80 4.71
C ALA A 96 7.47 -4.19 3.88
N LEU A 97 6.33 -4.42 4.53
CA LEU A 97 5.13 -4.94 3.83
C LEU A 97 4.56 -3.90 2.85
N SER A 98 4.40 -2.66 3.30
CA SER A 98 3.78 -1.62 2.47
C SER A 98 4.64 -1.22 1.27
N HIS A 99 3.98 -0.86 0.17
CA HIS A 99 4.59 -0.21 -1.01
C HIS A 99 5.58 0.90 -0.64
N ARG A 100 5.24 1.78 0.31
CA ARG A 100 6.14 2.84 0.79
C ARG A 100 7.40 2.29 1.45
N ALA A 101 7.27 1.35 2.38
CA ALA A 101 8.42 0.74 3.06
C ALA A 101 9.36 0.04 2.07
N ARG A 102 8.79 -0.68 1.08
CA ARG A 102 9.57 -1.32 0.00
C ARG A 102 10.31 -0.31 -0.87
N ALA A 103 9.64 0.77 -1.26
CA ALA A 103 10.26 1.82 -2.08
C ALA A 103 11.39 2.53 -1.32
N PHE A 104 11.18 2.82 -0.04
CA PHE A 104 12.21 3.40 0.81
C PHE A 104 13.40 2.47 1.04
N LEU A 105 13.16 1.17 1.20
CA LEU A 105 14.24 0.19 1.30
C LEU A 105 15.10 0.18 0.04
N LYS A 106 14.48 0.11 -1.14
CA LYS A 106 15.19 0.21 -2.44
C LYS A 106 16.01 1.50 -2.55
N LEU A 107 15.43 2.63 -2.16
CA LEU A 107 16.13 3.92 -2.15
C LEU A 107 17.33 3.90 -1.20
N ALA A 108 17.16 3.39 0.02
CA ALA A 108 18.23 3.32 1.00
C ALA A 108 19.39 2.43 0.54
N GLU A 109 19.08 1.24 0.02
CA GLU A 109 20.06 0.30 -0.53
C GLU A 109 20.85 0.90 -1.70
N ALA A 110 20.20 1.68 -2.57
CA ALA A 110 20.83 2.28 -3.74
C ALA A 110 21.62 3.56 -3.42
N CYS A 111 21.15 4.39 -2.49
CA CYS A 111 21.64 5.76 -2.33
C CYS A 111 22.26 6.08 -0.97
N LEU A 112 21.98 5.29 0.08
CA LEU A 112 22.32 5.64 1.47
C LEU A 112 23.23 4.60 2.15
N ASP A 113 23.22 3.35 1.69
CA ASP A 113 24.14 2.33 2.19
C ASP A 113 25.57 2.68 1.74
N ARG A 114 26.33 3.26 2.69
CA ARG A 114 27.78 3.43 2.54
C ARG A 114 28.42 2.06 2.38
N ARG A 115 29.09 1.84 1.25
CA ARG A 115 30.26 0.95 1.22
C ARG A 115 31.36 1.52 2.11
#